data_AF-A0AA36IUD0-F1
#
_entry.id   AF-A0AA36IUD0-F1
#
_cell.length_a   1.000
_cell.length_b   1.000
_cell.length_c   1.000
_cell.angle_alpha   90.00
_cell.angle_beta   90.00
_cell.angle_gamma   90.00
#
_symmetry.space_group_name_H-M   'P 1'
#
loop_
_entity.id
_entity.type
_entity.pdbx_description
1 polymer ?
#
loop_
_entity_poly.entity_id
_entity_poly.type
_entity_poly.pdbx_seq_one_letter_code
_entity_poly.pdbx_strand_id
1 'polypeptide(L)'
;MPGWHLFTCWHDPMHCLFLGTCKHLLSSTMGFWSRSGYLVGDDLEQQLRGLSAEQKKACVGAGLRVHLRTFTPAGTGLDTPSEYPELGSRYKAASVKASVWFFTKKASKLARKHDEDWQLKLISVCFWCLQEGLRLLDASDIILCPHDAEEIHRLFVTHLQCWQHIASLCERRKWRLFKIVPKHHYFQEMAQDLKRNLVNPNRAHACWYDESFLGYIKKIATACHSSSMIQSRFWQRYLLLLAMRFEDARRCSR
;
A
#
# COMPACT_ATOMS: atom_id res chain seq x y z
N MET A 1 -12.53 28.68 -7.75
CA MET A 1 -12.26 28.19 -9.12
C MET A 1 -13.57 27.74 -9.73
N PRO A 2 -14.02 28.30 -10.85
CA PRO A 2 -15.16 27.75 -11.59
C PRO A 2 -14.86 26.28 -11.95
N GLY A 3 -15.72 25.34 -11.54
CA GLY A 3 -15.62 23.92 -11.91
C GLY A 3 -15.05 22.96 -10.85
N TRP A 4 -14.57 23.43 -9.69
CA TRP A 4 -14.26 22.54 -8.57
C TRP A 4 -15.40 22.55 -7.55
N HIS A 5 -16.02 21.40 -7.35
CA HIS A 5 -17.12 21.21 -6.38
C HIS A 5 -16.73 20.14 -5.36
N LEU A 6 -16.87 20.45 -4.08
CA LEU A 6 -16.56 19.52 -2.98
C LEU A 6 -17.30 18.18 -3.14
N PHE A 7 -18.53 18.22 -3.64
CA PHE A 7 -19.36 17.03 -3.90
C PHE A 7 -18.84 16.11 -5.01
N THR A 8 -17.83 16.55 -5.78
CA THR A 8 -17.17 15.71 -6.80
C THR A 8 -15.89 15.06 -6.29
N CYS A 9 -15.47 15.39 -5.06
CA CYS A 9 -14.34 14.76 -4.41
C CYS A 9 -14.82 13.56 -3.59
N TRP A 10 -14.60 12.36 -4.12
CA TRP A 10 -14.76 11.15 -3.33
C TRP A 10 -13.48 10.88 -2.54
N HIS A 11 -13.63 10.66 -1.24
CA HIS A 11 -12.49 10.40 -0.37
C HIS A 11 -12.20 8.89 -0.33
N ASP A 12 -11.00 8.48 -0.77
CA ASP A 12 -10.52 7.09 -0.66
C ASP A 12 -9.56 6.94 0.54
N PRO A 13 -10.06 6.49 1.71
CA PRO A 13 -9.22 6.28 2.88
C PRO A 13 -8.16 5.19 2.69
N MET A 14 -8.42 4.23 1.81
CA MET A 14 -7.48 3.14 1.55
C MET A 14 -6.30 3.61 0.70
N HIS A 15 -6.44 4.64 -0.13
CA HIS A 15 -5.28 5.30 -0.74
C HIS A 15 -4.40 5.98 0.28
N CYS A 16 -4.97 6.67 1.27
CA CYS A 16 -4.19 7.27 2.36
C CYS A 16 -3.38 6.20 3.11
N LEU A 17 -3.99 5.04 3.36
CA LEU A 17 -3.31 3.91 3.99
C LEU A 17 -2.24 3.30 3.08
N PHE A 18 -2.62 2.76 1.91
CA PHE A 18 -1.70 2.01 1.05
C PHE A 18 -0.71 2.87 0.28
N LEU A 19 -1.14 4.01 -0.27
CA LEU A 19 -0.27 4.93 -1.03
C LEU A 19 0.29 6.07 -0.15
N GLY A 20 0.05 6.03 1.16
CA GLY A 20 0.66 6.92 2.14
C GLY A 20 1.43 6.16 3.20
N THR A 21 0.74 5.75 4.25
CA THR A 21 1.35 5.14 5.44
C THR A 21 2.19 3.90 5.09
N CYS A 22 1.63 2.95 4.33
CA CYS A 22 2.32 1.71 3.98
C CYS A 22 3.56 1.94 3.10
N LYS A 23 3.54 2.95 2.22
CA LYS A 23 4.71 3.28 1.39
C LYS A 23 5.88 3.78 2.22
N HIS A 24 5.61 4.65 3.18
CA HIS A 24 6.62 5.06 4.14
C HIS A 24 7.06 3.87 4.98
N LEU A 25 6.15 3.02 5.44
CA LEU A 25 6.45 1.88 6.32
C LEU A 25 7.51 0.98 5.69
N LEU A 26 7.24 0.55 4.46
CA LEU A 26 8.06 -0.40 3.72
C LEU A 26 9.45 0.19 3.45
N SER A 27 9.50 1.42 2.92
CA SER A 27 10.75 2.12 2.62
C SER A 27 11.61 2.36 3.86
N SER A 28 11.00 2.85 4.95
CA SER A 28 11.68 3.11 6.22
C SER A 28 12.24 1.84 6.85
N THR A 29 11.46 0.75 6.77
CA THR A 29 11.87 -0.56 7.29
C THR A 29 13.02 -1.15 6.49
N MET A 30 13.01 -1.03 5.15
CA MET A 30 14.15 -1.44 4.33
C MET A 30 15.42 -0.66 4.69
N GLY A 31 15.30 0.65 4.87
CA GLY A 31 16.41 1.48 5.33
C GLY A 31 16.91 1.09 6.72
N PHE A 32 16.01 0.75 7.65
CA PHE A 32 16.36 0.29 8.98
C PHE A 32 17.12 -1.05 8.93
N TRP A 33 16.60 -2.03 8.19
CA TRP A 33 17.25 -3.34 8.05
C TRP A 33 18.59 -3.25 7.33
N SER A 34 18.70 -2.41 6.30
CA SER A 34 19.97 -2.15 5.59
C SER A 34 21.02 -1.53 6.51
N ARG A 35 20.70 -0.41 7.19
CA ARG A 35 21.64 0.29 8.09
C ARG A 35 22.03 -0.52 9.31
N SER A 36 21.19 -1.46 9.73
CA SER A 36 21.46 -2.35 10.88
C SER A 36 22.12 -3.66 10.47
N GLY A 37 22.46 -3.87 9.19
CA GLY A 37 23.14 -5.08 8.72
C GLY A 37 22.27 -6.34 8.71
N TYR A 38 20.95 -6.20 8.70
CA TYR A 38 20.00 -7.32 8.67
C TYR A 38 19.70 -7.85 7.26
N LEU A 39 20.05 -7.08 6.21
CA LEU A 39 19.93 -7.50 4.82
C LEU A 39 21.28 -8.04 4.31
N VAL A 40 21.22 -9.09 3.49
CA VAL A 40 22.41 -9.71 2.88
C VAL A 40 22.77 -8.94 1.60
N GLY A 41 24.05 -8.62 1.44
CA GLY A 41 24.61 -7.93 0.27
C GLY A 41 25.61 -6.86 0.68
N ASP A 42 26.58 -6.60 -0.18
CA ASP A 42 27.71 -5.69 0.11
C ASP A 42 27.30 -4.22 0.05
N ASP A 43 26.27 -3.91 -0.74
CA ASP A 43 25.73 -2.57 -0.92
C ASP A 43 24.19 -2.57 -0.86
N LEU A 44 23.61 -1.37 -0.76
CA LEU A 44 22.16 -1.18 -0.67
C LEU A 44 21.43 -1.76 -1.89
N GLU A 45 22.01 -1.69 -3.09
CA GLU A 45 21.36 -2.19 -4.29
C GLU A 45 21.25 -3.71 -4.27
N GLN A 46 22.33 -4.41 -3.93
CA GLN A 46 22.35 -5.86 -3.76
C GLN A 46 21.37 -6.30 -2.66
N GLN A 47 21.37 -5.61 -1.52
CA GLN A 47 20.45 -5.87 -0.41
C GLN A 47 18.97 -5.77 -0.85
N LEU A 48 18.61 -4.70 -1.55
CA LEU A 48 17.25 -4.48 -2.05
C LEU A 48 16.86 -5.48 -3.15
N ARG A 49 17.80 -5.86 -4.03
CA ARG A 49 17.58 -6.92 -5.04
C ARG A 49 17.34 -8.27 -4.39
N GLY A 50 18.14 -8.64 -3.39
CA GLY A 50 17.97 -9.87 -2.60
C GLY A 50 16.61 -9.92 -1.91
N LEU A 51 16.21 -8.84 -1.25
CA LEU A 51 14.90 -8.72 -0.61
C LEU A 51 13.75 -8.83 -1.62
N SER A 52 13.91 -8.24 -2.81
CA SER A 52 12.91 -8.33 -3.89
C SER A 52 12.74 -9.76 -4.41
N ALA A 53 13.83 -10.51 -4.54
CA ALA A 53 13.79 -11.91 -4.96
C ALA A 53 13.10 -12.79 -3.90
N GLU A 54 13.43 -12.57 -2.62
CA GLU A 54 12.76 -13.24 -1.50
C GLU A 54 11.25 -12.95 -1.48
N GLN A 55 10.87 -11.69 -1.68
CA GLN A 55 9.47 -11.28 -1.76
C GLN A 55 8.72 -11.99 -2.89
N LYS A 56 9.28 -11.96 -4.11
CA LYS A 56 8.65 -12.63 -5.26
C LYS A 56 8.48 -14.12 -5.00
N LYS A 57 9.51 -14.79 -4.48
CA LYS A 57 9.46 -16.21 -4.13
C LYS A 57 8.37 -16.48 -3.07
N ALA A 58 8.30 -15.67 -2.02
CA ALA A 58 7.30 -15.82 -0.96
C ALA A 58 5.87 -15.60 -1.47
N CYS A 59 5.63 -14.59 -2.30
CA CYS A 59 4.31 -14.31 -2.86
C CYS A 59 3.86 -15.40 -3.84
N VAL A 60 4.75 -15.88 -4.71
CA VAL A 60 4.46 -17.02 -5.60
C VAL A 60 4.15 -18.28 -4.79
N GLY A 61 4.95 -18.58 -3.76
CA GLY A 61 4.73 -19.73 -2.89
C GLY A 61 3.42 -19.67 -2.09
N ALA A 62 2.86 -18.47 -1.88
CA ALA A 62 1.56 -18.27 -1.25
C ALA A 62 0.40 -18.14 -2.25
N GLY A 63 0.64 -18.35 -3.55
CA GLY A 63 -0.38 -18.25 -4.59
C GLY A 63 -0.81 -16.81 -4.91
N LEU A 64 -0.08 -15.79 -4.45
CA LEU A 64 -0.40 -14.39 -4.70
C LEU A 64 0.02 -13.98 -6.11
N ARG A 65 -0.96 -13.74 -6.98
CA ARG A 65 -0.76 -13.30 -8.37
C ARG A 65 -0.67 -11.77 -8.45
N VAL A 66 0.43 -11.20 -7.99
CA VAL A 66 0.64 -9.75 -7.98
C VAL A 66 1.90 -9.38 -8.75
N HIS A 67 1.83 -8.33 -9.58
CA HIS A 67 2.99 -7.80 -10.28
C HIS A 67 3.89 -7.01 -9.30
N LEU A 68 4.94 -7.66 -8.82
CA LEU A 68 5.90 -7.09 -7.87
C LEU A 68 7.10 -6.46 -8.60
N ARG A 69 7.31 -5.17 -8.36
CA ARG A 69 8.47 -4.42 -8.86
C ARG A 69 9.68 -4.71 -7.97
N THR A 70 10.86 -4.80 -8.58
CA THR A 70 12.12 -4.87 -7.83
C THR A 70 12.34 -3.56 -7.06
N PHE A 71 12.72 -3.66 -5.79
CA PHE A 71 13.18 -2.54 -4.98
C PHE A 71 14.54 -2.06 -5.49
N THR A 72 14.66 -0.75 -5.66
CA THR A 72 15.90 -0.07 -6.05
C THR A 72 16.10 1.12 -5.12
N PRO A 73 17.34 1.59 -4.88
CA PRO A 73 17.58 2.76 -4.03
C PRO A 73 16.66 3.95 -4.37
N ALA A 74 16.66 4.39 -5.63
CA ALA A 74 15.78 5.45 -6.13
C ALA A 74 14.27 5.12 -6.02
N GLY A 75 13.89 3.86 -6.21
CA GLY A 75 12.48 3.45 -6.11
C GLY A 75 11.94 3.45 -4.68
N THR A 76 12.84 3.37 -3.71
CA THR A 76 12.54 3.33 -2.28
C THR A 76 12.80 4.67 -1.58
N GLY A 77 13.46 5.61 -2.26
CA GLY A 77 13.92 6.88 -1.68
C GLY A 77 15.07 6.71 -0.69
N LEU A 78 15.85 5.63 -0.80
CA LEU A 78 16.97 5.33 0.10
C LEU A 78 18.34 5.78 -0.45
N ASP A 79 18.37 6.29 -1.67
CA ASP A 79 19.56 6.88 -2.31
C ASP A 79 19.90 8.28 -1.79
N THR A 80 18.96 8.96 -1.11
CA THR A 80 19.13 10.28 -0.52
C THR A 80 19.05 10.22 1.01
N PRO A 81 20.18 10.09 1.74
CA PRO A 81 20.19 9.96 3.20
C PRO A 81 19.60 11.18 3.95
N SER A 82 19.55 12.33 3.28
CA SER A 82 18.96 13.57 3.78
C SER A 82 17.44 13.59 3.71
N GLU A 83 16.78 12.64 3.07
CA GLU A 83 15.32 12.63 2.92
C GLU A 83 14.69 11.45 3.64
N TYR A 84 13.41 11.59 3.96
CA TYR A 84 12.63 10.47 4.50
C TYR A 84 12.17 9.59 3.35
N PRO A 85 12.47 8.28 3.37
CA PRO A 85 12.25 7.41 2.23
C PRO A 85 10.76 7.12 2.04
N GLU A 86 10.34 6.98 0.78
CA GLU A 86 8.97 6.65 0.38
C GLU A 86 9.02 5.82 -0.90
N LEU A 87 8.18 4.79 -1.00
CA LEU A 87 8.06 4.04 -2.24
C LEU A 87 7.49 4.93 -3.36
N GLY A 88 8.19 5.00 -4.49
CA GLY A 88 7.78 5.82 -5.64
C GLY A 88 6.38 5.48 -6.20
N SER A 89 5.86 6.34 -7.07
CA SER A 89 4.51 6.23 -7.67
C SER A 89 4.27 4.95 -8.51
N ARG A 90 5.35 4.24 -8.87
CA ARG A 90 5.32 2.94 -9.57
C ARG A 90 4.82 1.78 -8.71
N TYR A 91 4.88 1.91 -7.38
CA TYR A 91 4.32 0.94 -6.44
C TYR A 91 2.84 1.27 -6.22
N LYS A 92 1.97 0.37 -6.68
CA LYS A 92 0.51 0.52 -6.65
C LYS A 92 -0.07 -0.16 -5.41
N ALA A 93 -1.28 0.18 -5.03
CA ALA A 93 -1.87 -0.29 -3.78
C ALA A 93 -1.85 -1.82 -3.64
N ALA A 94 -2.20 -2.55 -4.70
CA ALA A 94 -2.14 -4.02 -4.71
C ALA A 94 -0.73 -4.57 -4.45
N SER A 95 0.32 -3.99 -5.06
CA SER A 95 1.70 -4.43 -4.82
C SER A 95 2.21 -3.99 -3.45
N VAL A 96 1.77 -2.84 -2.94
CA VAL A 96 2.07 -2.40 -1.58
C VAL A 96 1.41 -3.33 -0.55
N LYS A 97 0.14 -3.71 -0.73
CA LYS A 97 -0.56 -4.65 0.15
C LYS A 97 0.14 -6.01 0.21
N ALA A 98 0.50 -6.58 -0.94
CA ALA A 98 1.29 -7.81 -1.01
C ALA A 98 2.67 -7.66 -0.33
N SER A 99 3.26 -6.45 -0.41
CA SER A 99 4.50 -6.14 0.27
C SER A 99 4.35 -6.09 1.79
N VAL A 100 3.28 -5.49 2.32
CA VAL A 100 2.99 -5.47 3.77
C VAL A 100 2.88 -6.88 4.32
N TRP A 101 2.19 -7.78 3.62
CA TRP A 101 2.11 -9.20 3.99
C TRP A 101 3.49 -9.86 4.05
N PHE A 102 4.34 -9.65 3.03
CA PHE A 102 5.68 -10.21 3.00
C PHE A 102 6.56 -9.64 4.11
N PHE A 103 6.52 -8.33 4.33
CA PHE A 103 7.29 -7.65 5.37
C PHE A 103 6.87 -8.09 6.77
N THR A 104 5.58 -8.39 6.99
CA THR A 104 5.11 -8.97 8.25
C THR A 104 5.82 -10.28 8.55
N LYS A 105 5.91 -11.17 7.56
CA LYS A 105 6.63 -12.45 7.69
C LYS A 105 8.13 -12.24 7.89
N LYS A 106 8.73 -11.34 7.12
CA LYS A 106 10.16 -11.04 7.19
C LYS A 106 10.55 -10.43 8.53
N ALA A 107 9.80 -9.43 9.01
CA ALA A 107 9.98 -8.78 10.30
C ALA A 107 9.87 -9.79 11.44
N SER A 108 8.85 -10.66 11.41
CA SER A 108 8.68 -11.73 12.40
C SER A 108 9.86 -12.70 12.41
N LYS A 109 10.37 -13.09 11.23
CA LYS A 109 11.54 -13.95 11.12
C LYS A 109 12.80 -13.29 11.67
N LEU A 110 13.03 -12.01 11.38
CA LEU A 110 14.17 -11.26 11.90
C LEU A 110 14.07 -11.09 13.41
N ALA A 111 12.91 -10.72 13.94
CA ALA A 111 12.69 -10.57 15.38
C ALA A 111 12.92 -11.87 16.17
N ARG A 112 12.54 -13.03 15.61
CA ARG A 112 12.83 -14.33 16.23
C ARG A 112 14.31 -14.71 16.17
N LYS A 113 15.00 -14.32 15.09
CA LYS A 113 16.43 -14.62 14.90
C LYS A 113 17.31 -13.77 15.84
N HIS A 114 16.86 -12.56 16.14
CA HIS A 114 17.54 -11.56 16.97
C HIS A 114 16.64 -11.21 18.16
N ASP A 115 16.39 -12.19 19.04
CA ASP A 115 15.40 -12.08 20.11
C ASP A 115 15.78 -11.00 21.15
N GLU A 116 17.06 -10.67 21.27
CA GLU A 116 17.57 -9.58 22.09
C GLU A 116 17.25 -8.18 21.53
N ASP A 117 16.98 -8.05 20.22
CA ASP A 117 16.70 -6.77 19.60
C ASP A 117 15.20 -6.41 19.69
N TRP A 118 14.87 -5.68 20.74
CA TRP A 118 13.51 -5.15 20.96
C TRP A 118 13.01 -4.27 19.80
N GLN A 119 13.89 -3.68 19.00
CA GLN A 119 13.52 -2.81 17.88
C GLN A 119 12.94 -3.63 16.72
N LEU A 120 13.53 -4.80 16.47
CA LEU A 120 12.98 -5.77 15.51
C LEU A 120 11.65 -6.33 16.00
N LYS A 121 11.52 -6.62 17.30
CA LYS A 121 10.22 -7.00 17.90
C LYS A 121 9.17 -5.92 17.69
N LEU A 122 9.53 -4.65 17.91
CA LEU A 122 8.61 -3.53 17.72
C LEU A 122 8.18 -3.35 16.26
N ILE A 123 9.12 -3.43 15.31
CA ILE A 123 8.81 -3.41 13.87
C ILE A 123 7.92 -4.60 13.50
N SER A 124 8.19 -5.79 14.05
CA SER A 124 7.38 -6.97 13.81
C SER A 124 5.93 -6.79 14.29
N VAL A 125 5.72 -6.27 15.51
CA VAL A 125 4.38 -5.96 16.03
C VAL A 125 3.71 -4.89 15.18
N CYS A 126 4.45 -3.84 14.79
CA CYS A 126 3.96 -2.78 13.91
C CYS A 126 3.37 -3.34 12.60
N PHE A 127 4.10 -4.23 11.91
CA PHE A 127 3.59 -4.88 10.70
C PHE A 127 2.46 -5.86 10.98
N TRP A 128 2.58 -6.68 12.03
CA TRP A 128 1.58 -7.69 12.36
C TRP A 128 0.21 -7.05 12.64
N CYS A 129 0.17 -6.00 13.46
CA CYS A 129 -1.07 -5.27 13.75
C CYS A 129 -1.71 -4.70 12.48
N LEU A 130 -0.93 -4.06 11.61
CA LEU A 130 -1.42 -3.53 10.34
C LEU A 130 -1.96 -4.64 9.44
N GLN A 131 -1.20 -5.71 9.25
CA GLN A 131 -1.58 -6.83 8.39
C GLN A 131 -2.83 -7.55 8.91
N GLU A 132 -2.97 -7.70 10.22
CA GLU A 132 -4.11 -8.37 10.83
C GLU A 132 -5.38 -7.51 10.74
N GLY A 133 -5.27 -6.20 11.00
CA GLY A 133 -6.40 -5.28 10.79
C GLY A 133 -6.84 -5.25 9.32
N LEU A 134 -5.89 -5.26 8.37
CA LEU A 134 -6.19 -5.39 6.94
C LEU A 134 -6.85 -6.73 6.60
N ARG A 135 -6.43 -7.83 7.22
CA ARG A 135 -7.03 -9.16 7.03
C ARG A 135 -8.49 -9.18 7.48
N LEU A 136 -8.78 -8.57 8.64
CA LEU A 136 -10.15 -8.43 9.13
C LEU A 136 -11.00 -7.57 8.18
N LEU A 137 -10.50 -6.41 7.74
CA LEU A 137 -11.19 -5.59 6.73
C LEU A 137 -11.48 -6.33 5.41
N ASP A 138 -10.60 -7.24 4.99
CA ASP A 138 -10.82 -8.06 3.80
C ASP A 138 -11.85 -9.16 4.03
N ALA A 139 -11.88 -9.74 5.23
CA ALA A 139 -12.77 -10.84 5.59
C ALA A 139 -14.20 -10.38 5.92
N SER A 140 -14.36 -9.15 6.40
CA SER A 140 -15.64 -8.58 6.78
C SER A 140 -16.37 -7.92 5.58
N ASP A 141 -17.69 -7.79 5.71
CA ASP A 141 -18.54 -7.11 4.73
C ASP A 141 -18.48 -5.58 4.90
N ILE A 142 -19.34 -4.84 4.19
CA ILE A 142 -19.49 -3.38 4.28
C ILE A 142 -19.83 -2.94 5.71
N ILE A 143 -20.69 -3.69 6.40
CA ILE A 143 -21.04 -3.44 7.80
C ILE A 143 -20.28 -4.42 8.68
N LEU A 144 -19.46 -3.90 9.58
CA LEU A 144 -18.67 -4.67 10.53
C LEU A 144 -19.53 -5.10 11.71
N CYS A 145 -19.25 -6.30 12.25
CA CYS A 145 -19.75 -6.60 13.57
C CYS A 145 -19.00 -5.73 14.61
N PRO A 146 -19.64 -5.31 15.72
CA PRO A 146 -19.00 -4.45 16.72
C PRO A 146 -17.68 -5.01 17.27
N HIS A 147 -17.58 -6.33 17.40
CA HIS A 147 -16.37 -7.01 17.84
C HIS A 147 -15.20 -6.82 16.85
N ASP A 148 -15.43 -7.05 15.55
CA ASP A 148 -14.40 -6.85 14.53
C ASP A 148 -13.99 -5.37 14.44
N ALA A 149 -14.96 -4.45 14.58
CA ALA A 149 -14.69 -3.03 14.54
C ALA A 149 -13.78 -2.59 15.72
N GLU A 150 -14.04 -3.09 16.92
CA GLU A 150 -13.19 -2.85 18.10
C GLU A 150 -11.78 -3.41 17.89
N GLU A 151 -11.68 -4.65 17.38
CA GLU A 151 -10.40 -5.32 17.18
C GLU A 151 -9.56 -4.64 16.09
N ILE A 152 -10.17 -4.27 14.96
CA ILE A 152 -9.50 -3.50 13.90
C ILE A 152 -8.99 -2.17 14.45
N HIS A 153 -9.81 -1.45 15.21
CA HIS A 153 -9.42 -0.19 15.85
C HIS A 153 -8.22 -0.39 16.78
N ARG A 154 -8.27 -1.40 17.67
CA ARG A 154 -7.17 -1.72 18.59
C ARG A 154 -5.88 -2.03 17.84
N LEU A 155 -5.94 -2.84 16.79
CA LEU A 155 -4.80 -3.20 15.95
C LEU A 155 -4.20 -1.95 15.25
N PHE A 156 -5.03 -1.09 14.65
CA PHE A 156 -4.54 0.12 13.99
C PHE A 156 -3.94 1.14 14.96
N VAL A 157 -4.53 1.33 16.14
CA VAL A 157 -3.95 2.20 17.18
C VAL A 157 -2.60 1.64 17.66
N THR A 158 -2.51 0.32 17.88
CA THR A 158 -1.26 -0.34 18.31
C THR A 158 -0.17 -0.18 17.24
N HIS A 159 -0.52 -0.32 15.97
CA HIS A 159 0.38 -0.06 14.84
C HIS A 159 0.93 1.38 14.89
N LEU A 160 0.06 2.38 15.05
CA LEU A 160 0.46 3.78 15.11
C LEU A 160 1.36 4.10 16.31
N GLN A 161 1.07 3.51 17.48
CA GLN A 161 1.93 3.63 18.65
C GLN A 161 3.30 3.03 18.40
N CYS A 162 3.37 1.82 17.85
CA CYS A 162 4.63 1.18 17.49
C CYS A 162 5.43 2.04 16.50
N TRP A 163 4.77 2.60 15.49
CA TRP A 163 5.39 3.56 14.58
C TRP A 163 6.00 4.76 15.30
N GLN A 164 5.25 5.41 16.19
CA GLN A 164 5.73 6.58 16.93
C GLN A 164 6.98 6.26 17.77
N HIS A 165 7.00 5.08 18.42
CA HIS A 165 8.17 4.63 19.16
C HIS A 165 9.40 4.42 18.26
N ILE A 166 9.22 3.81 17.07
CA ILE A 166 10.30 3.62 16.10
C ILE A 166 10.77 4.97 15.52
N ALA A 167 9.84 5.90 15.24
CA ALA A 167 10.16 7.24 14.77
C ALA A 167 11.01 8.01 15.78
N SER A 168 10.62 8.01 17.06
CA SER A 168 11.38 8.63 18.15
C SER A 168 12.78 8.02 18.29
N LEU A 169 12.90 6.68 18.14
CA LEU A 169 14.20 6.01 18.15
C LEU A 169 15.08 6.44 16.97
N CYS A 170 14.54 6.48 15.76
CA CYS A 170 15.27 6.89 14.56
C CYS A 170 15.70 8.36 14.66
N GLU A 171 14.85 9.24 15.18
CA GLU A 171 15.20 10.64 15.43
C GLU A 171 16.39 10.78 16.39
N ARG A 172 16.38 10.06 17.52
CA ARG A 172 17.53 10.03 18.46
C ARG A 172 18.82 9.57 17.79
N ARG A 173 18.73 8.63 16.83
CA ARG A 173 19.87 8.14 16.03
C ARG A 173 20.22 9.03 14.84
N LYS A 174 19.52 10.15 14.64
CA LYS A 174 19.61 11.02 13.46
C LYS A 174 19.38 10.25 12.14
N TRP A 175 18.56 9.20 12.19
CA TRP A 175 18.14 8.42 11.04
C TRP A 175 16.83 8.97 10.49
N ARG A 176 16.87 9.58 9.30
CA ARG A 176 15.67 10.02 8.56
C ARG A 176 14.98 8.82 7.92
N LEU A 177 14.36 7.96 8.71
CA LEU A 177 13.63 6.78 8.24
C LEU A 177 12.14 6.93 8.51
N PHE A 178 11.74 6.87 9.78
CA PHE A 178 10.33 6.93 10.16
C PHE A 178 9.95 8.38 10.50
N LYS A 179 8.99 8.95 9.75
CA LYS A 179 8.40 10.26 10.03
C LYS A 179 6.93 10.13 10.41
N ILE A 180 6.47 10.99 11.32
CA ILE A 180 5.04 11.21 11.54
C ILE A 180 4.58 12.23 10.48
N VAL A 181 3.50 11.91 9.77
CA VAL A 181 2.93 12.78 8.71
C VAL A 181 1.43 12.92 8.92
N PRO A 182 0.77 13.95 8.34
CA PRO A 182 -0.68 14.13 8.46
C PRO A 182 -1.50 12.87 8.10
N LYS A 183 -1.00 12.03 7.18
CA LYS A 183 -1.64 10.74 6.84
C LYS A 183 -1.74 9.76 8.02
N HIS A 184 -0.88 9.87 9.04
CA HIS A 184 -0.98 9.05 10.26
C HIS A 184 -2.14 9.51 11.14
N HIS A 185 -2.31 10.82 11.29
CA HIS A 185 -3.48 11.37 11.98
C HIS A 185 -4.75 10.96 11.24
N TYR A 186 -4.78 11.09 9.91
CA TYR A 186 -5.90 10.60 9.12
C TYR A 186 -6.15 9.09 9.31
N PHE A 187 -5.09 8.27 9.39
CA PHE A 187 -5.23 6.84 9.65
C PHE A 187 -5.82 6.56 11.04
N GLN A 188 -5.46 7.35 12.05
CA GLN A 188 -6.06 7.28 13.38
C GLN A 188 -7.55 7.62 13.33
N GLU A 189 -7.93 8.73 12.68
CA GLU A 189 -9.33 9.13 12.53
C GLU A 189 -10.13 8.05 11.80
N MET A 190 -9.58 7.47 10.73
CA MET A 190 -10.21 6.34 10.02
C MET A 190 -10.48 5.15 10.95
N ALA A 191 -9.54 4.81 11.85
CA ALA A 191 -9.74 3.73 12.80
C ALA A 191 -10.84 4.06 13.82
N GLN A 192 -10.91 5.30 14.29
CA GLN A 192 -11.95 5.77 15.21
C GLN A 192 -13.32 5.81 14.55
N ASP A 193 -13.39 6.30 13.32
CA ASP A 193 -14.61 6.37 12.52
C ASP A 193 -15.17 4.99 12.27
N LEU A 194 -14.33 4.05 11.82
CA LEU A 194 -14.70 2.66 11.63
C LEU A 194 -15.33 2.05 12.89
N LYS A 195 -14.74 2.29 14.07
CA LYS A 195 -15.29 1.80 15.34
C LYS A 195 -16.62 2.47 15.70
N ARG A 196 -16.76 3.76 15.39
CA ARG A 196 -17.95 4.55 15.69
C ARG A 196 -19.13 4.21 14.78
N ASN A 197 -18.89 4.07 13.48
CA ASN A 197 -19.93 3.91 12.47
C ASN A 197 -20.12 2.46 11.99
N LEU A 198 -19.20 1.55 12.34
CA LEU A 198 -19.19 0.15 11.92
C LEU A 198 -19.09 -0.04 10.39
N VAL A 199 -18.64 0.97 9.65
CA VAL A 199 -18.50 0.91 8.19
C VAL A 199 -17.09 0.49 7.83
N ASN A 200 -16.97 -0.53 6.98
CA ASN A 200 -15.72 -1.02 6.46
C ASN A 200 -15.19 -0.11 5.33
N PRO A 201 -14.12 0.68 5.54
CA PRO A 201 -13.62 1.62 4.55
C PRO A 201 -13.07 0.93 3.29
N ASN A 202 -12.60 -0.32 3.42
CA ASN A 202 -12.09 -1.11 2.31
C ASN A 202 -13.20 -1.53 1.33
N ARG A 203 -14.43 -1.66 1.82
CA ARG A 203 -15.59 -2.08 1.01
C ARG A 203 -16.48 -0.89 0.60
N ALA A 204 -16.62 0.10 1.48
CA ALA A 204 -17.52 1.24 1.27
C ALA A 204 -16.90 2.39 0.48
N HIS A 205 -15.60 2.64 0.65
CA HIS A 205 -14.96 3.88 0.17
C HIS A 205 -13.76 3.66 -0.75
N ALA A 206 -13.27 2.43 -0.89
CA ALA A 206 -12.10 2.17 -1.72
C ALA A 206 -12.43 2.24 -3.22
N CYS A 207 -11.70 3.08 -3.95
CA CYS A 207 -11.89 3.36 -5.38
C CYS A 207 -11.01 2.48 -6.28
N TRP A 208 -10.74 1.24 -5.88
CA TRP A 208 -9.85 0.32 -6.62
C TRP A 208 -10.30 0.07 -8.05
N TYR A 209 -11.60 -0.11 -8.23
CA TYR A 209 -12.21 -0.37 -9.53
C TYR A 209 -12.26 0.90 -10.37
N ASP A 210 -12.58 2.05 -9.76
CA ASP A 210 -12.60 3.33 -10.44
C ASP A 210 -11.23 3.69 -10.99
N GLU A 211 -10.16 3.51 -10.21
CA GLU A 211 -8.79 3.74 -10.68
C GLU A 211 -8.40 2.80 -11.82
N SER A 212 -8.78 1.52 -11.70
CA SER A 212 -8.50 0.52 -12.74
C SER A 212 -9.23 0.89 -14.03
N PHE A 213 -10.47 1.35 -13.92
CA PHE A 213 -11.28 1.82 -15.04
C PHE A 213 -10.71 3.09 -15.66
N LEU A 214 -10.28 4.07 -14.85
CA LEU A 214 -9.59 5.27 -15.33
C LEU A 214 -8.29 4.92 -16.04
N GLY A 215 -7.53 3.94 -15.54
CA GLY A 215 -6.35 3.42 -16.21
C GLY A 215 -6.65 2.80 -17.57
N TYR A 216 -7.80 2.15 -17.70
CA TYR A 216 -8.30 1.61 -18.96
C TYR A 216 -8.70 2.72 -19.94
N ILE A 217 -9.50 3.69 -19.48
CA ILE A 217 -9.87 4.88 -20.26
C ILE A 217 -8.63 5.62 -20.76
N LYS A 218 -7.66 5.85 -19.86
CA LYS A 218 -6.41 6.54 -20.17
C LYS A 218 -5.68 5.87 -21.33
N LYS A 219 -5.57 4.54 -21.35
CA LYS A 219 -4.88 3.81 -22.44
C LYS A 219 -5.52 4.08 -23.80
N ILE A 220 -6.85 4.11 -23.88
CA ILE A 220 -7.57 4.46 -25.12
C ILE A 220 -7.30 5.92 -25.48
N ALA A 221 -7.47 6.82 -24.52
CA ALA A 221 -7.33 8.26 -24.72
C ALA A 221 -5.92 8.63 -25.21
N THR A 222 -4.87 8.06 -24.63
CA THR A 222 -3.46 8.32 -25.01
C THR A 222 -3.10 7.78 -26.39
N ALA A 223 -3.90 6.88 -26.96
CA ALA A 223 -3.71 6.39 -28.32
C ALA A 223 -4.41 7.27 -29.36
N CYS A 224 -5.20 8.27 -28.94
CA CYS A 224 -5.89 9.22 -29.82
C CYS A 224 -5.07 10.49 -30.00
N HIS A 225 -5.21 11.15 -31.15
CA HIS A 225 -4.65 12.50 -31.34
C HIS A 225 -5.35 13.50 -30.40
N SER A 226 -4.58 14.33 -29.69
CA SER A 226 -5.08 15.22 -28.63
C SER A 226 -6.23 16.12 -29.07
N SER A 227 -6.18 16.67 -30.30
CA SER A 227 -7.24 17.55 -30.84
C SER A 227 -8.59 16.87 -31.03
N SER A 228 -8.61 15.54 -31.22
CA SER A 228 -9.84 14.76 -31.48
C SER A 228 -10.18 13.79 -30.37
N MET A 229 -9.35 13.74 -29.33
CA MET A 229 -9.42 12.75 -28.25
C MET A 229 -10.77 12.84 -27.53
N ILE A 230 -11.11 14.00 -26.95
CA ILE A 230 -12.36 14.17 -26.19
C ILE A 230 -13.58 14.24 -27.12
N GLN A 231 -13.43 14.87 -28.29
CA GLN A 231 -14.56 15.19 -29.15
C GLN A 231 -15.17 13.96 -29.85
N SER A 232 -14.34 13.01 -30.31
CA SER A 232 -14.86 11.91 -31.13
C SER A 232 -14.06 10.60 -31.01
N ARG A 233 -12.73 10.63 -31.06
CA ARG A 233 -11.92 9.42 -31.21
C ARG A 233 -11.91 8.52 -29.99
N PHE A 234 -11.94 9.10 -28.78
CA PHE A 234 -12.07 8.31 -27.55
C PHE A 234 -13.38 7.51 -27.54
N TRP A 235 -14.51 8.18 -27.76
CA TRP A 235 -15.83 7.57 -27.73
C TRP A 235 -16.00 6.48 -28.79
N GLN A 236 -15.58 6.75 -30.03
CA GLN A 236 -15.60 5.75 -31.11
C GLN A 236 -14.83 4.48 -30.74
N ARG A 237 -13.61 4.62 -30.22
CA ARG A 237 -12.77 3.47 -29.83
C ARG A 237 -13.32 2.73 -28.61
N TYR A 238 -13.83 3.47 -27.62
CA TYR A 238 -14.42 2.88 -26.42
C TYR A 238 -15.68 2.09 -26.76
N LEU A 239 -16.59 2.66 -27.55
CA LEU A 239 -17.81 1.98 -28.01
C LEU A 239 -17.51 0.75 -28.86
N LEU A 240 -16.55 0.83 -29.79
CA LEU A 240 -16.13 -0.32 -30.59
C LEU A 240 -15.60 -1.46 -29.71
N LEU A 241 -14.79 -1.14 -28.70
CA LEU A 241 -14.28 -2.17 -27.80
C LEU A 241 -15.36 -2.79 -26.91
N LEU A 242 -16.32 -1.99 -26.43
CA LEU A 242 -17.49 -2.52 -25.74
C LEU A 242 -18.28 -3.47 -26.65
N ALA A 243 -18.52 -3.10 -27.90
CA ALA A 243 -19.22 -3.93 -28.87
C ALA A 243 -18.50 -5.27 -29.11
N MET A 244 -17.17 -5.27 -29.26
CA MET A 244 -16.38 -6.50 -29.39
C MET A 244 -16.51 -7.40 -28.15
N ARG A 245 -16.45 -6.84 -26.94
CA ARG A 245 -16.60 -7.62 -25.70
C ARG A 245 -17.99 -8.24 -25.54
N PHE A 246 -19.03 -7.52 -25.93
CA PHE A 246 -20.40 -8.06 -25.92
C PHE A 246 -20.55 -9.21 -26.90
N GLU A 247 -19.96 -9.11 -28.08
CA GLU A 247 -19.96 -10.18 -29.07
C GLU A 247 -19.21 -11.43 -28.58
N ASP A 248 -18.04 -11.26 -27.95
CA ASP A 248 -17.27 -12.36 -27.36
C ASP A 248 -18.06 -13.07 -26.25
N ALA A 249 -18.69 -12.31 -25.34
CA ALA A 249 -19.50 -12.87 -24.26
C ALA A 249 -20.71 -13.66 -24.80
N ARG A 250 -21.35 -13.16 -25.87
CA ARG A 250 -22.45 -13.84 -26.56
C ARG A 250 -22.02 -15.17 -27.17
N ARG A 251 -20.78 -15.27 -27.67
CA ARG A 251 -20.22 -16.50 -28.25
C ARG A 251 -19.87 -17.54 -27.20
N CYS A 252 -19.34 -17.13 -26.04
CA CYS A 252 -19.01 -18.06 -24.95
C CYS A 252 -20.22 -18.61 -24.19
N SER A 253 -21.39 -17.98 -24.34
CA SER A 253 -22.63 -18.40 -23.67
C SER A 253 -23.45 -19.42 -24.48
N ARG A 254 -22.94 -19.89 -25.62
CA ARG A 254 -23.53 -20.95 -26.45
C ARG A 254 -22.68 -22.20 -26.36
#